data_AF-A0AAP5Z2T9-F1
#
_entry.id   AF-A0AAP5Z2T9-F1
#
_cell.length_a   1.000
_cell.length_b   1.000
_cell.length_c   1.000
_cell.angle_alpha   90.00
_cell.angle_beta   90.00
_cell.angle_gamma   90.00
#
_symmetry.space_group_name_H-M   'P 1'
#
loop_
_entity.id
_entity.type
_entity.pdbx_description
1 polymer ?
#
loop_
_entity_poly.entity_id
_entity_poly.type
_entity_poly.pdbx_seq_one_letter_code
_entity_poly.pdbx_strand_id
1 'polypeptide(L)'
;MSRELTSLDSVLEIERHVNHQQSDLRAQLQKAERNKNLRSIMLTLPLVCFILLTFAFPILEMLYRSIDNRDIPQALPKTIQALAHWDYQGLPDSEVVEAFSVELLALYETKALPKIANRMNIEVSGMRSLMMKTGRKLSRLEVLPTSIK
;
A
#
# COMPACT_ATOMS: atom_id res chain seq x y z
N MET A 1 50.76 -7.66 65.63
CA MET A 1 49.55 -7.25 64.89
C MET A 1 49.77 -7.14 63.37
N SER A 2 51.00 -6.97 62.86
CA SER A 2 51.26 -6.70 61.42
C SER A 2 51.24 -7.90 60.45
N ARG A 3 51.32 -9.16 60.93
CA ARG A 3 51.39 -10.35 60.05
C ARG A 3 50.03 -10.75 59.45
N GLU A 4 48.93 -10.39 60.10
CA GLU A 4 47.59 -10.66 59.57
C GLU A 4 47.18 -9.65 58.49
N LEU A 5 47.64 -8.40 58.60
CA LEU A 5 47.38 -7.39 57.57
C LEU A 5 48.03 -7.75 56.23
N THR A 6 49.25 -8.30 56.26
CA THR A 6 49.94 -8.79 55.04
C THR A 6 49.24 -10.00 54.42
N SER A 7 48.63 -10.85 55.25
CA SER A 7 47.83 -11.98 54.79
C SER A 7 46.54 -11.52 54.12
N LEU A 8 45.82 -10.55 54.69
CA LEU A 8 44.58 -10.04 54.12
C LEU A 8 44.81 -9.30 52.79
N ASP A 9 45.89 -8.52 52.68
CA ASP A 9 46.26 -7.85 51.44
C ASP A 9 46.52 -8.85 50.31
N SER A 10 47.24 -9.94 50.60
CA SER A 10 47.52 -11.00 49.60
C SER A 10 46.26 -11.73 49.12
N VAL A 11 45.29 -11.94 50.02
CA VAL A 11 44.00 -12.57 49.67
C VAL A 11 43.15 -11.63 48.82
N LEU A 12 43.10 -10.33 49.18
CA LEU A 12 42.41 -9.30 48.40
C LEU A 12 43.01 -9.09 47.00
N GLU A 13 44.32 -9.29 46.86
CA GLU A 13 45.03 -9.20 45.59
C GLU A 13 44.69 -10.40 44.68
N ILE A 14 44.66 -11.62 45.23
CA ILE A 14 44.23 -12.83 44.52
C ILE A 14 42.77 -12.72 44.08
N GLU A 15 41.88 -12.27 44.96
CA GLU A 15 40.46 -12.10 44.64
C GLU A 15 40.25 -11.06 43.53
N ARG A 16 41.02 -9.95 43.55
CA ARG A 16 41.02 -8.95 42.47
C ARG A 16 41.48 -9.54 41.15
N HIS A 17 42.57 -10.31 41.13
CA HIS A 17 43.09 -10.95 39.92
C HIS A 17 42.07 -11.93 39.33
N VAL A 18 41.46 -12.78 40.15
CA VAL A 18 40.45 -13.76 39.72
C VAL A 18 39.20 -13.06 39.16
N ASN A 19 38.69 -12.03 39.86
CA ASN A 19 37.53 -11.26 39.39
C ASN A 19 37.83 -10.51 38.08
N HIS A 20 39.02 -9.91 37.94
CA HIS A 20 39.41 -9.22 36.72
C HIS A 20 39.50 -10.20 35.54
N GLN A 21 40.11 -11.37 35.73
CA GLN A 21 40.22 -12.41 34.71
C GLN A 21 38.85 -12.98 34.31
N GLN A 22 37.95 -13.20 35.28
CA GLN A 22 36.56 -13.59 35.00
C GLN A 22 35.79 -12.52 34.22
N SER A 23 35.96 -11.24 34.56
CA SER A 23 35.30 -10.13 33.86
C SER A 23 35.77 -9.99 32.41
N ASP A 24 37.07 -10.19 32.16
CA ASP A 24 37.68 -10.14 30.82
C ASP A 24 37.22 -11.33 29.95
N LEU A 25 37.21 -12.55 30.51
CA LEU A 25 36.68 -13.74 29.84
C LEU A 25 35.20 -13.57 29.44
N ARG A 26 34.37 -13.05 30.35
CA ARG A 26 32.95 -12.77 30.06
C ARG A 26 32.80 -11.72 28.96
N ALA A 27 33.60 -10.65 28.99
CA ALA A 27 33.58 -9.61 27.97
C ALA A 27 34.00 -10.14 26.58
N GLN A 28 35.03 -10.97 26.52
CA GLN A 28 35.50 -11.61 25.29
C GLN A 28 34.46 -12.59 24.72
N LEU A 29 33.81 -13.39 25.57
CA LEU A 29 32.72 -14.28 25.17
C LEU A 29 31.51 -13.52 24.63
N GLN A 30 31.06 -12.46 25.31
CA GLN A 30 29.96 -11.62 24.83
C GLN A 30 30.28 -10.97 23.47
N LYS A 31 31.53 -10.55 23.26
CA LYS A 31 31.97 -9.97 21.99
C LYS A 31 31.99 -11.02 20.87
N ALA A 32 32.43 -12.24 21.17
CA ALA A 32 32.38 -13.37 20.25
C ALA A 32 30.94 -13.77 19.91
N GLU A 33 30.04 -13.80 20.90
CA GLU A 33 28.60 -14.06 20.69
C GLU A 33 27.95 -12.98 19.82
N ARG A 34 28.21 -11.69 20.08
CA ARG A 34 27.69 -10.60 19.25
C ARG A 34 28.14 -10.73 17.79
N ASN A 35 29.41 -11.06 17.57
CA ASN A 35 29.93 -11.29 16.22
C ASN A 35 29.29 -12.51 15.55
N LYS A 36 29.05 -13.60 16.29
CA LYS A 36 28.33 -14.76 15.74
C LYS A 36 26.89 -14.41 15.38
N ASN A 37 26.17 -13.70 16.25
CA ASN A 37 24.79 -13.27 15.99
C ASN A 37 24.68 -12.31 14.80
N LEU A 38 25.56 -11.30 14.72
CA LEU A 38 25.64 -10.40 13.56
C LEU A 38 25.92 -11.16 12.27
N ARG A 39 26.82 -12.14 12.31
CA ARG A 39 27.15 -12.97 11.14
C ARG A 39 25.97 -13.83 10.70
N SER A 40 25.24 -14.44 11.64
CA SER A 40 24.02 -15.18 11.36
C SER A 40 22.94 -14.29 10.74
N ILE A 41 22.70 -13.10 11.32
CA ILE A 41 21.74 -12.12 10.78
C ILE A 41 22.18 -11.69 9.36
N MET A 42 23.46 -11.40 9.14
CA MET A 42 23.98 -10.99 7.84
C MET A 42 23.85 -12.10 6.78
N LEU A 43 23.95 -13.37 7.18
CA LEU A 43 23.74 -14.52 6.28
C LEU A 43 22.25 -14.71 5.94
N THR A 44 21.34 -14.40 6.86
CA THR A 44 19.89 -14.53 6.65
C THR A 44 19.28 -13.28 5.99
N LEU A 45 19.92 -12.11 6.12
CA LEU A 45 19.45 -10.84 5.56
C LEU A 45 19.10 -10.90 4.06
N PRO A 46 19.91 -11.51 3.18
CA PRO A 46 19.62 -11.55 1.74
C PRO A 46 18.31 -12.30 1.44
N LEU A 47 18.07 -13.40 2.16
CA LEU A 47 16.85 -14.19 2.02
C LEU A 47 15.63 -13.40 2.48
N VAL A 48 15.74 -12.71 3.62
CA VAL A 48 14.66 -11.86 4.14
C VAL A 48 14.38 -10.70 3.19
N CYS A 49 15.41 -10.02 2.69
CA CYS A 49 15.27 -8.96 1.69
C CYS A 49 14.57 -9.48 0.42
N PHE A 50 14.94 -10.66 -0.07
CA PHE A 50 14.29 -11.27 -1.22
C PHE A 50 12.79 -11.48 -0.97
N ILE A 51 12.41 -12.01 0.19
CA ILE A 51 10.99 -12.22 0.55
C ILE A 51 10.26 -10.87 0.66
N LEU A 52 10.87 -9.85 1.27
CA LEU A 52 10.27 -8.54 1.39
C LEU A 52 10.02 -7.90 0.01
N LEU A 53 10.96 -8.04 -0.92
CA LEU A 53 10.82 -7.48 -2.26
C LEU A 53 9.83 -8.25 -3.15
N THR A 54 9.78 -9.57 -3.02
CA THR A 54 8.95 -10.42 -3.89
C THR A 54 7.54 -10.66 -3.37
N PHE A 55 7.34 -10.59 -2.05
CA PHE A 55 6.04 -10.79 -1.42
C PHE A 55 5.54 -9.53 -0.73
N ALA A 56 6.29 -8.98 0.23
CA ALA A 56 5.77 -7.88 1.05
C ALA A 56 5.50 -6.62 0.23
N PHE A 57 6.41 -6.25 -0.69
CA PHE A 57 6.23 -5.11 -1.59
C PHE A 57 4.99 -5.24 -2.48
N PRO A 58 4.79 -6.31 -3.29
CA PRO A 58 3.58 -6.43 -4.09
C PRO A 58 2.29 -6.58 -3.25
N ILE A 59 2.34 -7.19 -2.06
CA ILE A 59 1.17 -7.22 -1.16
C ILE A 59 0.79 -5.81 -0.71
N LEU A 60 1.77 -4.99 -0.31
CA LEU A 60 1.55 -3.59 0.07
C LEU A 60 1.03 -2.79 -1.12
N GLU A 61 1.57 -3.00 -2.32
CA GLU A 61 1.10 -2.35 -3.55
C GLU A 61 -0.37 -2.70 -3.84
N MET A 62 -0.74 -3.98 -3.74
CA MET A 62 -2.12 -4.43 -3.92
C MET A 62 -3.06 -3.86 -2.85
N LEU A 63 -2.60 -3.77 -1.59
CA LEU A 63 -3.38 -3.20 -0.50
C LEU A 63 -3.60 -1.70 -0.68
N TYR A 64 -2.55 -0.96 -1.07
CA TYR A 64 -2.66 0.47 -1.38
C TYR A 64 -3.64 0.71 -2.55
N ARG A 65 -3.55 -0.09 -3.61
CA ARG A 65 -4.51 -0.08 -4.73
C ARG A 65 -5.96 -0.36 -4.32
N SER A 66 -6.18 -1.15 -3.27
CA SER A 66 -7.52 -1.44 -2.76
C SER A 66 -8.17 -0.20 -2.12
N ILE A 67 -7.36 0.65 -1.48
CA ILE A 67 -7.81 1.88 -0.81
C ILE A 67 -7.89 3.04 -1.82
N ASP A 68 -6.94 3.15 -2.75
CA ASP A 68 -6.87 4.21 -3.74
C ASP A 68 -7.78 3.92 -4.96
N ASN A 69 -9.09 4.00 -4.74
CA ASN A 69 -10.12 3.81 -5.77
C ASN A 69 -10.73 5.16 -6.22
N ARG A 70 -9.90 6.19 -6.41
CA ARG A 70 -10.33 7.53 -6.88
C ARG A 70 -10.65 7.64 -8.38
N ASP A 71 -10.62 6.53 -9.10
CA ASP A 71 -10.76 6.51 -10.56
C ASP A 71 -12.13 7.01 -11.08
N ILE A 72 -13.23 6.77 -10.36
CA ILE A 72 -14.57 7.17 -10.81
C ILE A 72 -14.85 8.66 -10.58
N PRO A 73 -14.58 9.24 -9.38
CA PRO A 73 -14.76 10.68 -9.15
C PRO A 73 -13.98 11.59 -10.09
N GLN A 74 -12.79 11.15 -10.54
CA GLN A 74 -11.95 11.93 -11.44
C GLN A 74 -12.40 11.84 -12.90
N ALA A 75 -13.07 10.75 -13.30
CA ALA A 75 -13.42 10.51 -14.69
C ALA A 75 -14.76 11.13 -15.10
N LEU A 76 -15.69 11.32 -14.16
CA LEU A 76 -17.03 11.87 -14.40
C LEU A 76 -17.38 13.02 -13.43
N PRO A 77 -16.54 14.09 -13.33
CA PRO A 77 -16.72 15.12 -12.31
C PRO A 77 -18.02 15.91 -12.46
N LYS A 78 -18.43 16.26 -13.69
CA LYS A 78 -19.67 17.02 -13.92
C LYS A 78 -20.90 16.15 -13.68
N THR A 79 -20.86 14.89 -14.13
CA THR A 79 -21.95 13.94 -13.88
C THR A 79 -22.19 13.77 -12.38
N ILE A 80 -21.12 13.59 -11.58
CA ILE A 80 -21.25 13.39 -10.12
C ILE A 80 -21.80 14.64 -9.43
N GLN A 81 -21.38 15.83 -9.88
CA GLN A 81 -21.91 17.09 -9.34
C GLN A 81 -23.40 17.26 -9.63
N ALA A 82 -23.84 16.95 -10.85
CA ALA A 82 -25.26 16.96 -11.21
C ALA A 82 -26.05 15.90 -10.42
N LEU A 83 -25.47 14.71 -10.24
CA LEU A 83 -26.08 13.61 -9.49
C LEU A 83 -26.20 13.87 -7.99
N ALA A 84 -25.42 14.80 -7.43
CA ALA A 84 -25.46 15.13 -6.01
C ALA A 84 -26.84 15.68 -5.56
N HIS A 85 -27.60 16.24 -6.50
CA HIS A 85 -28.94 16.79 -6.25
C HIS A 85 -30.06 15.77 -6.53
N TRP A 86 -29.72 14.59 -7.05
CA TRP A 86 -30.69 13.56 -7.38
C TRP A 86 -31.01 12.71 -6.14
N ASP A 87 -32.30 12.51 -5.88
CA ASP A 87 -32.83 11.80 -4.71
C ASP A 87 -32.90 10.27 -4.90
N TYR A 88 -32.30 9.76 -5.97
CA TYR A 88 -32.32 8.35 -6.38
C TYR A 88 -33.74 7.82 -6.70
N GLN A 89 -34.73 8.69 -6.84
CA GLN A 89 -36.08 8.32 -7.24
C GLN A 89 -36.32 8.69 -8.70
N GLY A 90 -36.98 7.79 -9.43
CA GLY A 90 -37.31 8.01 -10.83
C GLY A 90 -36.09 8.17 -11.74
N LEU A 91 -36.24 8.99 -12.78
CA LEU A 91 -35.17 9.30 -13.72
C LEU A 91 -34.42 10.56 -13.27
N PRO A 92 -33.09 10.62 -13.41
CA PRO A 92 -32.32 11.82 -13.12
C PRO A 92 -32.71 12.94 -14.08
N ASP A 93 -32.45 14.18 -13.68
CA ASP A 93 -32.72 15.36 -14.49
C ASP A 93 -31.94 15.33 -15.82
N SER A 94 -32.48 16.03 -16.81
CA SER A 94 -31.87 16.25 -18.12
C SER A 94 -30.42 16.73 -18.06
N GLU A 95 -30.08 17.57 -17.07
CA GLU A 95 -28.72 18.07 -16.85
C GLU A 95 -27.71 16.93 -16.59
N VAL A 96 -28.12 15.91 -15.82
CA VAL A 96 -27.28 14.72 -15.55
C VAL A 96 -27.01 13.96 -16.85
N VAL A 97 -28.01 13.85 -17.71
CA VAL A 97 -27.94 13.08 -18.96
C VAL A 97 -27.03 13.78 -19.96
N GLU A 98 -27.14 15.09 -20.08
CA GLU A 98 -26.25 15.89 -20.93
C GLU A 98 -24.80 15.78 -20.45
N ALA A 99 -24.56 16.04 -19.15
CA ALA A 99 -23.23 15.97 -18.55
C ALA A 99 -22.60 14.58 -18.74
N PHE A 100 -23.36 13.51 -18.48
CA PHE A 100 -22.89 12.14 -18.66
C PHE A 100 -22.60 11.81 -20.11
N SER A 101 -23.44 12.24 -21.05
CA SER A 101 -23.25 11.96 -22.48
C SER A 101 -21.97 12.60 -23.02
N VAL A 102 -21.70 13.84 -22.62
CA VAL A 102 -20.49 14.58 -23.00
C VAL A 102 -19.24 13.91 -22.41
N GLU A 103 -19.24 13.64 -21.10
CA GLU A 103 -18.08 13.03 -20.43
C GLU A 103 -17.83 11.60 -20.92
N LEU A 104 -18.88 10.81 -21.17
CA LEU A 104 -18.76 9.45 -21.68
C LEU A 104 -18.19 9.42 -23.10
N LEU A 105 -18.59 10.35 -23.97
CA LEU A 105 -18.00 10.50 -25.30
C LEU A 105 -16.52 10.85 -25.22
N ALA A 106 -16.15 11.82 -24.38
CA ALA A 106 -14.76 12.22 -24.18
C ALA A 106 -13.89 11.05 -23.66
N LEU A 107 -14.40 10.26 -22.71
CA LEU A 107 -13.73 9.06 -22.21
C LEU A 107 -13.59 7.97 -23.30
N TYR A 108 -14.57 7.85 -24.20
CA TYR A 108 -14.52 6.91 -25.31
C TYR A 108 -13.43 7.30 -26.32
N GLU A 109 -13.38 8.57 -26.72
CA GLU A 109 -12.41 9.10 -27.68
C GLU A 109 -10.96 9.05 -27.16
N THR A 110 -10.77 9.37 -25.88
CA THR A 110 -9.47 9.28 -25.20
C THR A 110 -9.04 7.85 -24.85
N LYS A 111 -9.87 6.84 -25.17
CA LYS A 111 -9.66 5.42 -24.83
C LYS A 111 -9.54 5.15 -23.32
N ALA A 112 -10.02 6.07 -22.47
CA ALA A 112 -10.07 5.91 -21.03
C ALA A 112 -11.32 5.15 -20.55
N LEU A 113 -12.38 5.10 -21.37
CA LEU A 113 -13.65 4.46 -21.05
C LEU A 113 -13.53 2.99 -20.58
N PRO A 114 -12.71 2.11 -21.19
CA PRO A 114 -12.61 0.72 -20.77
C PRO A 114 -12.17 0.53 -19.31
N LYS A 115 -11.37 1.47 -18.77
CA LYS A 115 -10.91 1.42 -17.36
C LYS A 115 -12.08 1.66 -16.41
N ILE A 116 -12.85 2.72 -16.65
CA ILE A 116 -14.03 3.10 -15.85
C ILE A 116 -15.14 2.05 -15.98
N ALA A 117 -15.39 1.58 -17.21
CA ALA A 117 -16.38 0.56 -17.50
C ALA A 117 -16.10 -0.77 -16.79
N ASN A 118 -14.82 -1.16 -16.63
CA ASN A 118 -14.44 -2.31 -15.82
C ASN A 118 -14.74 -2.10 -14.33
N ARG A 119 -14.41 -0.91 -13.79
CA ARG A 119 -14.65 -0.62 -12.37
C ARG A 119 -16.13 -0.64 -12.03
N MET A 120 -16.98 -0.05 -12.86
CA MET A 120 -18.42 -0.08 -12.65
C MET A 120 -19.02 -1.49 -12.84
N ASN A 121 -18.38 -2.34 -13.64
CA ASN A 121 -18.79 -3.74 -13.80
C ASN A 121 -18.55 -4.60 -12.56
N ILE A 122 -17.67 -4.17 -11.65
CA ILE A 122 -17.49 -4.81 -10.33
C ILE A 122 -18.74 -4.55 -9.46
N GLU A 123 -19.32 -3.35 -9.56
CA GLU A 123 -20.51 -2.97 -8.77
C GLU A 123 -21.80 -3.52 -9.39
N VAL A 124 -21.93 -3.46 -10.72
CA VAL A 124 -23.10 -3.93 -11.46
C VAL A 124 -22.66 -4.77 -12.67
N SER A 125 -22.95 -6.06 -12.62
CA SER A 125 -22.63 -6.97 -13.73
C SER A 125 -23.30 -6.54 -15.04
N GLY A 126 -22.53 -6.54 -16.14
CA GLY A 126 -23.00 -6.14 -17.46
C GLY A 126 -22.78 -4.65 -17.80
N MET A 127 -22.42 -3.84 -16.81
CA MET A 127 -22.18 -2.40 -16.99
C MET A 127 -21.08 -2.11 -18.00
N ARG A 128 -20.02 -2.94 -18.05
CA ARG A 128 -18.94 -2.76 -19.05
C ARG A 128 -19.48 -2.74 -20.46
N SER A 129 -20.28 -3.73 -20.80
CA SER A 129 -20.86 -3.89 -22.13
C SER A 129 -21.83 -2.76 -22.45
N LEU A 130 -22.63 -2.32 -21.47
CA LEU A 130 -23.54 -1.21 -21.62
C LEU A 130 -22.78 0.09 -21.92
N MET A 131 -21.82 0.47 -21.08
CA MET A 131 -21.05 1.70 -21.25
C MET A 131 -20.28 1.72 -22.56
N MET A 132 -19.65 0.61 -22.95
CA MET A 132 -18.92 0.52 -24.23
C MET A 132 -19.85 0.64 -25.44
N LYS A 133 -21.05 0.03 -25.38
CA LYS A 133 -22.07 0.19 -26.42
C LYS A 133 -22.58 1.63 -26.48
N THR A 134 -22.83 2.25 -25.33
CA THR A 134 -23.29 3.64 -25.24
C THR A 134 -22.25 4.61 -25.79
N GLY A 135 -20.99 4.54 -25.35
CA GLY A 135 -19.91 5.40 -25.88
C GLY A 135 -19.73 5.26 -27.39
N ARG A 136 -19.75 4.02 -27.92
CA ARG A 136 -19.71 3.77 -29.37
C ARG A 136 -20.94 4.34 -30.11
N LYS A 137 -22.12 4.30 -29.50
CA LYS A 137 -23.33 4.86 -30.10
C LYS A 137 -23.26 6.38 -30.11
N LEU A 138 -22.83 7.00 -29.00
CA LEU A 138 -22.64 8.45 -28.88
C LEU A 138 -21.63 8.96 -29.90
N SER A 139 -20.52 8.25 -30.15
CA SER A 139 -19.51 8.65 -31.14
C SER A 139 -20.00 8.60 -32.60
N ARG A 140 -21.21 8.08 -32.83
CA ARG A 140 -21.85 8.01 -34.15
C ARG A 140 -23.01 9.00 -34.29
N LEU A 141 -23.38 9.69 -33.21
CA LEU A 141 -24.44 10.69 -33.23
C LEU A 141 -23.84 12.04 -33.65
N GLU A 142 -24.58 12.78 -34.48
CA GLU A 142 -24.25 14.16 -34.82
C GLU A 142 -24.60 15.14 -33.69
N VAL A 143 -25.60 14.80 -32.87
CA VAL A 143 -26.06 15.59 -31.72
C VAL A 143 -26.18 14.69 -30.50
N LEU A 144 -25.61 15.13 -29.38
CA LEU A 144 -25.67 14.41 -28.11
C LEU A 144 -27.07 14.49 -27.49
N PRO A 145 -27.53 13.41 -26.81
CA PRO A 145 -28.83 13.42 -26.16
C PRO A 145 -28.80 14.36 -24.95
N THR A 146 -29.73 15.31 -24.93
CA THR A 146 -29.91 16.30 -23.84
C THR A 146 -31.10 16.00 -22.94
N SER A 147 -31.88 14.95 -23.23
CA SER A 147 -33.04 14.55 -22.43
C SER A 147 -33.32 13.05 -22.58
N ILE A 148 -33.87 12.45 -21.52
CA ILE A 148 -34.47 11.12 -21.57
C ILE A 148 -35.88 11.29 -22.16
N LYS A 149 -36.23 10.47 -23.16
CA LYS A 149 -37.58 10.37 -23.74
C LYS A 149 -38.28 9.14 -23.19
#